data_AF-A0A920AX93-F1
#
_entry.id   AF-A0A920AX93-F1
#
_cell.length_a   1.000
_cell.length_b   1.000
_cell.length_c   1.000
_cell.angle_alpha   90.00
_cell.angle_beta   90.00
_cell.angle_gamma   90.00
#
_symmetry.space_group_name_H-M   'P 1'
#
loop_
_entity.id
_entity.type
_entity.pdbx_description
1 polymer ?
#
loop_
_entity_poly.entity_id
_entity_poly.type
_entity_poly.pdbx_seq_one_letter_code
_entity_poly.pdbx_strand_id
1 'polypeptide(L)'
;MSENQAKYSADSIQALEGMEHVRMRPSMYIGDVGSRGLHHLVYEVVDNSIDEAMAGHCDRISVTINEDNSVTTEDNGRGIPVGMHKKKVFLH
;
A
#
# COMPACT_ATOMS: atom_id res chain seq x y z
N MET A 1 -12.14 -12.80 44.58
CA MET A 1 -11.52 -13.70 43.57
C MET A 1 -10.82 -12.79 42.59
N SER A 2 -9.52 -13.02 42.40
CA SER A 2 -8.53 -12.09 41.87
C SER A 2 -8.83 -11.59 40.46
N GLU A 3 -8.72 -10.26 40.28
CA GLU A 3 -8.61 -9.62 38.98
C GLU A 3 -7.37 -10.17 38.26
N ASN A 4 -7.57 -10.67 37.04
CA ASN A 4 -6.52 -11.20 36.20
C ASN A 4 -5.72 -10.01 35.63
N GLN A 5 -4.81 -9.45 36.43
CA GLN A 5 -3.81 -8.49 35.97
C GLN A 5 -2.88 -9.23 35.00
N ALA A 6 -3.24 -9.23 33.71
CA ALA A 6 -2.32 -9.62 32.65
C ALA A 6 -1.06 -8.76 32.83
N LYS A 7 0.05 -9.42 33.19
CA LYS A 7 1.36 -8.77 33.35
C LYS A 7 1.70 -8.09 32.03
N TYR A 8 1.49 -6.78 31.97
CA TYR A 8 2.00 -5.93 30.91
C TYR A 8 3.54 -5.91 31.04
N SER A 9 4.22 -6.86 30.40
CA SER A 9 5.68 -6.94 30.33
C SER A 9 6.19 -6.28 29.05
N ALA A 10 7.50 -6.02 28.96
CA ALA A 10 8.11 -5.49 27.74
C ALA A 10 7.84 -6.37 26.51
N ASP A 11 7.63 -7.67 26.70
CA ASP A 11 7.27 -8.64 25.65
C ASP A 11 5.84 -8.46 25.13
N SER A 12 5.01 -7.67 25.82
CA SER A 12 3.65 -7.31 25.38
C SER A 12 3.66 -6.25 24.27
N ILE A 13 4.82 -5.65 23.98
CA ILE A 13 5.01 -4.66 22.91
C ILE A 13 5.57 -5.40 21.68
N GLN A 14 4.71 -5.62 20.69
CA GLN A 14 5.12 -6.22 19.42
C GLN A 14 5.42 -5.12 18.39
N ALA A 15 6.66 -5.06 17.93
CA ALA A 15 7.02 -4.29 16.75
C ALA A 15 6.66 -5.11 15.50
N LEU A 16 5.83 -4.54 14.62
CA LEU A 16 5.46 -5.17 13.35
C LEU A 16 6.41 -4.65 12.26
N GLU A 17 7.22 -5.54 11.69
CA GLU A 17 8.18 -5.19 10.65
C GLU A 17 7.51 -5.18 9.25
N GLY A 18 8.03 -4.35 8.35
CA GLY A 18 7.59 -4.32 6.95
C GLY A 18 6.12 -3.94 6.78
N MET A 19 5.36 -4.69 5.97
CA MET A 19 3.95 -4.40 5.65
C MET A 19 2.95 -5.09 6.58
N GLU A 20 3.41 -5.77 7.63
CA GLU A 20 2.53 -6.58 8.49
C GLU A 20 1.51 -5.72 9.24
N HIS A 21 1.91 -4.51 9.64
CA HIS A 21 1.02 -3.55 10.29
C HIS A 21 -0.12 -3.06 9.38
N VAL A 22 0.12 -2.94 8.06
CA VAL A 22 -0.89 -2.56 7.07
C VAL A 22 -1.97 -3.64 6.98
N ARG A 23 -1.55 -4.91 6.98
CA ARG A 23 -2.46 -6.06 6.95
C ARG A 23 -3.25 -6.23 8.24
N MET A 24 -2.64 -5.91 9.39
CA MET A 24 -3.30 -5.99 10.70
C MET A 24 -4.35 -4.90 10.91
N ARG A 25 -4.18 -3.73 10.27
CA ARG A 25 -5.11 -2.59 10.40
C ARG A 25 -5.40 -1.93 9.04
N PRO A 26 -6.01 -2.66 8.10
CA PRO A 26 -6.17 -2.19 6.72
C PRO A 26 -7.01 -0.92 6.63
N SER A 27 -8.07 -0.78 7.44
CA SER A 27 -8.91 0.42 7.47
C SER A 27 -8.15 1.72 7.78
N MET A 28 -7.00 1.64 8.46
CA MET A 28 -6.15 2.81 8.68
C MET A 28 -5.50 3.33 7.39
N TYR A 29 -5.29 2.46 6.41
CA TYR A 29 -4.60 2.75 5.15
C TYR A 29 -5.56 2.92 3.98
N ILE A 30 -6.58 2.05 3.88
CA ILE A 30 -7.55 2.05 2.77
C ILE A 30 -8.95 2.55 3.18
N GLY A 31 -9.09 3.05 4.41
CA GLY A 31 -10.33 3.59 4.98
C GLY A 31 -11.32 2.54 5.49
N ASP A 32 -11.64 1.55 4.65
CA ASP A 32 -12.59 0.47 4.96
C ASP A 32 -12.17 -0.83 4.25
N VAL A 33 -12.70 -1.98 4.64
CA VAL A 33 -12.49 -3.28 3.97
C VAL A 33 -13.68 -3.72 3.11
N GLY A 34 -14.71 -2.88 2.99
CA GLY A 34 -15.83 -3.07 2.07
C GLY A 34 -15.53 -2.61 0.64
N SER A 35 -16.59 -2.41 -0.15
CA SER A 35 -16.48 -2.03 -1.56
C SER A 35 -15.68 -0.74 -1.79
N ARG A 36 -15.82 0.24 -0.88
CA ARG A 36 -15.07 1.50 -0.96
C ARG A 36 -13.57 1.28 -0.84
N GLY A 37 -13.14 0.45 0.11
CA GLY A 37 -11.73 0.10 0.28
C GLY A 37 -11.16 -0.66 -0.91
N LEU A 38 -11.95 -1.58 -1.46
CA LEU A 38 -11.56 -2.32 -2.67
C LEU A 38 -11.29 -1.38 -3.86
N HIS A 39 -12.17 -0.40 -4.10
CA HIS A 39 -11.96 0.58 -5.16
C HIS A 39 -10.80 1.54 -4.84
N HIS A 40 -10.56 1.84 -3.56
CA HIS A 40 -9.42 2.65 -3.13
C HIS A 40 -8.09 2.03 -3.59
N LEU A 41 -7.94 0.71 -3.52
CA LEU A 41 -6.75 0.03 -4.03
C LEU A 41 -6.50 0.31 -5.52
N VAL A 42 -7.56 0.41 -6.31
CA VAL A 42 -7.47 0.76 -7.73
C VAL A 42 -7.10 2.23 -7.89
N TYR A 43 -7.71 3.12 -7.10
CA TYR A 43 -7.41 4.56 -7.14
C TYR A 43 -5.95 4.85 -6.82
N GLU A 44 -5.36 4.21 -5.82
CA GLU A 44 -3.93 4.39 -5.50
C GLU A 44 -3.02 4.12 -6.71
N VAL A 45 -3.33 3.10 -7.51
CA VAL A 45 -2.52 2.78 -8.71
C VAL A 45 -2.79 3.79 -9.83
N VAL A 46 -4.06 4.15 -10.05
CA VAL A 46 -4.44 5.12 -11.08
C VAL A 46 -3.89 6.51 -10.77
N ASP A 47 -3.90 6.93 -9.50
CA ASP A 47 -3.40 8.24 -9.07
C ASP A 47 -1.90 8.38 -9.35
N ASN A 48 -1.10 7.33 -9.16
CA ASN A 48 0.30 7.32 -9.57
C ASN A 48 0.48 7.54 -11.09
N SER A 49 -0.39 6.94 -11.91
CA SER A 49 -0.40 7.17 -13.36
C SER A 49 -0.85 8.61 -13.71
N ILE A 50 -1.80 9.18 -12.97
CA ILE A 50 -2.23 10.58 -13.13
C ILE A 50 -1.09 11.53 -12.78
N ASP A 51 -0.30 11.25 -11.74
CA ASP A 51 0.86 12.07 -11.38
C ASP A 51 1.89 12.15 -12.53
N GLU A 52 2.13 11.05 -13.25
CA GLU A 52 2.97 11.05 -14.46
C GLU A 52 2.35 11.89 -15.59
N ALA A 53 1.03 11.86 -15.74
CA ALA A 53 0.32 12.68 -16.72
C ALA A 53 0.37 14.17 -16.36
N MET A 54 0.20 14.51 -15.07
CA MET A 54 0.33 15.86 -14.54
C MET A 54 1.77 16.40 -14.68
N ALA A 55 2.77 15.53 -14.62
CA ALA A 55 4.16 15.86 -14.92
C ALA A 55 4.45 15.98 -16.44
N GLY A 56 3.48 15.72 -17.31
CA GLY A 56 3.60 15.83 -18.77
C GLY A 56 4.32 14.65 -19.43
N HIS A 57 4.39 13.51 -18.75
CA HIS A 57 5.10 12.32 -19.23
C HIS A 57 4.19 11.16 -19.65
N CYS A 58 2.91 11.20 -19.29
CA CYS A 58 1.91 10.23 -19.69
C CYS A 58 0.76 10.94 -20.42
N ASP A 59 0.29 10.38 -21.53
CA ASP A 59 -0.87 10.90 -22.28
C ASP A 59 -2.02 9.89 -22.36
N ARG A 60 -1.78 8.63 -21.99
CA ARG A 60 -2.77 7.56 -22.03
C ARG A 60 -2.64 6.64 -20.83
N ILE A 61 -3.75 6.53 -20.09
CA ILE A 61 -3.93 5.58 -19.00
C ILE A 61 -5.10 4.67 -19.37
N SER A 62 -4.92 3.36 -19.23
CA SER A 62 -5.98 2.37 -19.44
C SER A 62 -6.19 1.52 -18.19
N VAL A 63 -7.45 1.33 -17.82
CA VAL A 63 -7.87 0.48 -16.70
C VAL A 63 -8.73 -0.66 -17.25
N THR A 64 -8.35 -1.89 -16.94
CA THR A 64 -9.04 -3.10 -17.37
C THR A 64 -9.49 -3.90 -16.16
N ILE A 65 -10.78 -4.25 -16.09
CA ILE A 65 -11.30 -5.22 -15.13
C ILE A 65 -11.29 -6.58 -15.81
N ASN A 66 -10.50 -7.51 -15.28
CA ASN A 66 -10.31 -8.83 -15.85
C ASN A 66 -11.39 -9.81 -15.34
N GLU A 67 -11.57 -10.92 -16.05
CA GLU A 67 -12.58 -11.94 -15.70
C GLU A 67 -12.30 -12.67 -14.37
N ASP A 68 -11.06 -12.60 -13.88
CA ASP A 68 -10.61 -13.24 -12.63
C ASP A 68 -10.74 -12.33 -11.38
N ASN A 69 -11.47 -11.22 -11.49
CA ASN A 69 -11.60 -10.16 -10.49
C ASN A 69 -10.32 -9.37 -10.20
N SER A 70 -9.28 -9.48 -11.05
CA SER A 70 -8.15 -8.56 -11.00
C SER A 70 -8.43 -7.27 -11.78
N VAL A 71 -7.70 -6.21 -11.46
CA VAL A 71 -7.73 -4.94 -12.18
C VAL A 71 -6.31 -4.62 -12.65
N THR A 72 -6.17 -4.27 -13.92
CA THR A 72 -4.91 -3.87 -14.54
C THR A 72 -4.97 -2.38 -14.89
N THR A 73 -4.03 -1.61 -14.37
CA THR A 73 -3.79 -0.22 -14.78
C THR A 73 -2.50 -0.19 -15.58
N GLU A 74 -2.56 0.33 -16.81
CA GLU A 74 -1.40 0.54 -17.69
C GLU A 74 -1.32 2.02 -18.07
N ASP A 75 -0.14 2.60 -17.93
CA ASP A 75 0.19 3.94 -18.40
C ASP A 75 1.42 3.93 -19.32
N ASN A 76 1.58 4.99 -20.10
CA ASN A 76 2.76 5.21 -20.94
C ASN A 76 3.70 6.29 -20.39
N GLY A 77 3.72 6.45 -19.05
CA GLY A 77 4.63 7.35 -18.36
C GLY A 77 6.09 6.91 -18.41
N ARG A 78 6.92 7.48 -17.54
CA ARG A 78 8.37 7.15 -17.48
C ARG A 78 8.64 5.73 -16.96
N GLY A 79 7.66 5.15 -16.28
CA GLY A 79 7.79 3.88 -15.56
C GLY A 79 8.50 4.03 -14.20
N ILE A 80 8.27 3.04 -13.33
CA ILE A 80 8.91 2.98 -12.02
C ILE A 80 10.42 2.73 -12.20
N PRO A 81 11.30 3.46 -11.49
CA PRO A 81 12.75 3.25 -11.57
C PRO A 81 13.17 1.82 -11.24
N VAL A 82 13.78 1.12 -12.21
CA VAL A 82 14.23 -0.28 -12.06
C VAL A 82 15.72 -0.43 -11.69
N GLY A 83 16.43 0.69 -11.51
CA GLY A 83 17.83 0.69 -11.11
C GLY A 83 18.03 0.20 -9.67
N MET A 84 19.24 -0.28 -9.35
CA MET A 84 19.56 -0.67 -7.97
C MET A 84 19.45 0.52 -7.02
N HIS A 85 18.55 0.39 -6.05
CA HIS A 85 18.38 1.39 -5.01
C HIS A 85 19.58 1.33 -4.04
N LYS A 86 20.39 2.39 -3.99
CA LYS A 86 21.48 2.52 -3.00
C LYS A 86 20.85 2.70 -1.62
N LYS A 87 20.59 1.61 -0.90
CA LYS A 87 20.18 1.68 0.51
C LYS A 87 21.29 2.38 1.31
N LYS A 88 21.00 3.53 1.92
CA LYS A 88 21.78 4.02 3.06
C LYS A 88 21.61 2.99 4.16
N VAL A 89 22.63 2.17 4.37
CA VAL A 89 22.74 1.35 5.58
C VAL A 89 22.99 2.32 6.72
N PHE A 90 21.96 2.64 7.50
CA PHE A 90 22.17 3.23 8.81
C PHE A 90 22.74 2.11 9.67
N LEU A 91 24.07 2.13 9.88
CA LEU A 91 24.65 1.48 11.05
C LEU A 91 24.22 2.31 12.27
N HIS A 92 23.46 1.68 13.16
CA HIS A 92 23.45 1.98 14.58
C HIS A 92 23.55 0.66 15.33
#